data_AF-A0A3M7JBQ4-F1
#
_entry.id   AF-A0A3M7JBQ4-F1
#
_cell.length_a   1.000
_cell.length_b   1.000
_cell.length_c   1.000
_cell.angle_alpha   90.00
_cell.angle_beta   90.00
_cell.angle_gamma   90.00
#
_symmetry.space_group_name_H-M   'P 1'
#
loop_
_entity.id
_entity.type
_entity.pdbx_description
1 polymer ?
#
loop_
_entity_poly.entity_id
_entity_poly.type
_entity_poly.pdbx_seq_one_letter_code
_entity_poly.pdbx_strand_id
1 'polypeptide(L)'
;MTDAQQLFDYARKQFDSIADDVERHFEQVAGQLREWMPSDSPFAARPPPPPKRLPPPTALQAAQRWISEHRALTAAAVAFLVTGSIGAFVFVKSSEGKKKRRAKRSTSGARTDVVVIAGAVANPLTSALYLDLERRGFVVYVVANTREEEHYIRTQSRIDLLPLQVDLTDPFAAQDQMARFKNLLDRDHMAFEGADPHRLNLAGLILVPDTQGSPAGISDISSEEWSDALNARVLNTIATTQLFLPTVTQHKAKVLLLTPSVTPALKLPGHALESTVYGALEGFTSSLSAELKQHDVSLSHFKLGNIDVPSITARQRREGVPKPLFKATPLRALHDSVFDALVAKRPSRTWYVGRGSLAYDIVGRWVPAGVVGWMMGVNSKPKVFQEVKDEDMQGSQGSLTWEKIEQDG
;
A
#
# COMPACT_ATOMS: atom_id res chain seq x y z
N MET A 1 -16.42 39.16 22.84
CA MET A 1 -16.25 37.70 23.05
C MET A 1 -15.40 37.20 21.90
N THR A 2 -14.18 36.79 22.20
CA THR A 2 -13.01 36.93 21.32
C THR A 2 -12.76 35.69 20.47
N ASP A 3 -12.39 35.89 19.20
CA ASP A 3 -12.03 34.86 18.19
C ASP A 3 -11.03 33.82 18.70
N ALA A 4 -10.21 34.17 19.69
CA ALA A 4 -9.32 33.25 20.37
C ALA A 4 -10.06 32.09 21.07
N GLN A 5 -11.19 32.36 21.74
CA GLN A 5 -11.99 31.30 22.38
C GLN A 5 -12.63 30.37 21.34
N GLN A 6 -13.10 30.91 20.20
CA GLN A 6 -13.62 30.11 19.10
C GLN A 6 -12.53 29.25 18.45
N LEU A 7 -11.31 29.77 18.31
CA LEU A 7 -10.14 29.05 17.83
C LEU A 7 -9.67 27.96 18.81
N PHE A 8 -9.68 28.24 20.12
CA PHE A 8 -9.38 27.26 21.15
C PHE A 8 -10.43 26.14 21.20
N ASP A 9 -11.72 26.48 21.08
CA ASP A 9 -12.80 25.50 21.03
C ASP A 9 -12.77 24.68 19.72
N TYR A 10 -12.34 25.29 18.60
CA TYR A 10 -12.14 24.59 17.34
C TYR A 10 -10.92 23.67 17.38
N ALA A 11 -9.81 24.12 17.97
CA ALA A 11 -8.59 23.34 18.15
C ALA A 11 -8.80 22.18 19.13
N ARG A 12 -9.54 22.42 20.22
CA ARG A 12 -9.93 21.38 21.19
C ARG A 12 -10.86 20.36 20.54
N LYS A 13 -11.88 20.80 19.79
CA LYS A 13 -12.73 19.91 18.98
C LYS A 13 -11.97 19.13 17.93
N GLN A 14 -10.91 19.69 17.33
CA GLN A 14 -10.08 18.99 16.35
C GLN A 14 -9.10 18.02 16.99
N PHE A 15 -8.49 18.38 18.13
CA PHE A 15 -7.60 17.50 18.87
C PHE A 15 -8.37 16.36 19.54
N ASP A 16 -9.52 16.65 20.14
CA ASP A 16 -10.48 15.65 20.61
C ASP A 16 -10.98 14.82 19.41
N SER A 17 -11.20 15.41 18.22
CA SER A 17 -11.53 14.60 17.03
C SER A 17 -10.38 13.71 16.56
N ILE A 18 -9.12 14.11 16.67
CA ILE A 18 -7.96 13.33 16.22
C ILE A 18 -7.58 12.25 17.25
N ALA A 19 -7.59 12.60 18.54
CA ALA A 19 -7.35 11.68 19.65
C ALA A 19 -8.49 10.67 19.75
N ASP A 20 -9.73 11.13 19.69
CA ASP A 20 -10.85 10.23 19.59
C ASP A 20 -10.92 9.53 18.21
N ASP A 21 -10.38 10.05 17.10
CA ASP A 21 -10.35 9.33 15.81
C ASP A 21 -9.35 8.17 15.85
N VAL A 22 -8.24 8.31 16.57
CA VAL A 22 -7.28 7.23 16.83
C VAL A 22 -7.89 6.21 17.79
N GLU A 23 -8.54 6.66 18.85
CA GLU A 23 -9.24 5.81 19.84
C GLU A 23 -10.49 5.12 19.24
N ARG A 24 -11.22 5.78 18.32
CA ARG A 24 -12.47 5.27 17.73
C ARG A 24 -12.29 4.46 16.44
N HIS A 25 -11.20 4.64 15.69
CA HIS A 25 -10.80 3.64 14.68
C HIS A 25 -10.36 2.33 15.36
N PHE A 26 -9.76 2.47 16.53
CA PHE A 26 -9.47 1.35 17.41
C PHE A 26 -10.76 0.66 17.89
N GLU A 27 -11.81 1.41 18.21
CA GLU A 27 -13.15 0.86 18.49
C GLU A 27 -13.87 0.27 17.26
N GLN A 28 -13.64 0.75 16.04
CA GLN A 28 -14.21 0.11 14.83
C GLN A 28 -13.53 -1.22 14.51
N VAL A 29 -12.21 -1.27 14.66
CA VAL A 29 -11.42 -2.49 14.52
C VAL A 29 -11.75 -3.44 15.67
N ALA A 30 -11.82 -2.95 16.91
CA ALA A 30 -12.25 -3.71 18.08
C ALA A 30 -13.73 -4.13 18.03
N GLY A 31 -14.60 -3.37 17.38
CA GLY A 31 -16.03 -3.65 17.21
C GLY A 31 -16.29 -4.73 16.18
N GLN A 32 -15.60 -4.67 15.04
CA GLN A 32 -15.58 -5.77 14.06
C GLN A 32 -14.89 -7.03 14.63
N LEU A 33 -13.92 -6.86 15.53
CA LEU A 33 -13.30 -7.96 16.29
C LEU A 33 -14.19 -8.53 17.39
N ARG A 34 -15.09 -7.72 18.00
CA ARG A 34 -15.97 -8.13 19.10
C ARG A 34 -17.12 -9.02 18.63
N GLU A 35 -17.55 -8.89 17.37
CA GLU A 35 -18.47 -9.85 16.74
C GLU A 35 -17.79 -11.18 16.38
N TRP A 36 -16.45 -11.22 16.28
CA TRP A 36 -15.69 -12.38 15.80
C TRP A 36 -14.91 -13.09 16.92
N MET A 37 -15.03 -12.63 18.17
CA MET A 37 -14.46 -13.27 19.36
C MET A 37 -15.50 -14.17 20.05
N PRO A 38 -15.16 -15.43 20.40
CA PRO A 38 -15.99 -16.25 21.29
C PRO A 38 -16.15 -15.57 22.66
N SER A 39 -17.36 -15.62 23.20
CA SER A 39 -17.80 -14.92 24.42
C SER A 39 -17.06 -15.29 25.72
N ASP A 40 -16.16 -16.28 25.70
CA ASP A 40 -15.47 -16.79 26.88
C ASP A 40 -13.94 -16.67 26.74
N SER A 41 -13.39 -15.51 27.13
CA SER A 41 -11.96 -15.38 27.40
C SER A 41 -11.72 -15.09 28.89
N PRO A 42 -11.16 -16.04 29.66
CA PRO A 42 -11.06 -15.91 31.11
C PRO A 42 -9.70 -15.35 31.53
N PHE A 43 -9.37 -14.08 31.23
CA PHE A 43 -8.16 -13.45 31.79
C PHE A 43 -8.32 -11.94 32.00
N ALA A 44 -9.19 -11.58 32.95
CA ALA A 44 -9.16 -10.29 33.60
C ALA A 44 -8.25 -10.34 34.84
N ALA A 45 -7.58 -9.21 35.10
CA ALA A 45 -6.83 -8.86 36.30
C ALA A 45 -5.45 -9.51 36.52
N ARG A 46 -4.40 -8.74 36.23
CA ARG A 46 -3.12 -8.83 36.95
C ARG A 46 -3.02 -7.61 37.87
N PRO A 47 -2.73 -7.76 39.18
CA PRO A 47 -2.54 -6.62 40.07
C PRO A 47 -1.23 -5.86 39.72
N PRO A 48 -1.17 -4.53 39.97
CA PRO A 48 0.00 -3.74 39.63
C PRO A 48 1.22 -4.15 40.49
N PRO A 49 2.44 -4.14 39.91
CA PRO A 49 3.65 -4.41 40.67
C PRO A 49 3.96 -3.27 41.67
N PRO A 50 4.67 -3.57 42.78
CA PRO A 50 4.98 -2.59 43.81
C PRO A 50 5.93 -1.49 43.32
N PRO A 51 5.84 -0.25 43.87
CA PRO A 51 6.59 0.89 43.38
C PRO A 51 8.10 0.72 43.64
N LYS A 52 8.89 0.76 42.56
CA LYS A 52 10.36 0.87 42.65
C LYS A 52 10.75 2.32 42.97
N ARG A 53 11.76 2.48 43.84
CA ARG A 53 12.33 3.79 44.23
C ARG A 53 12.87 4.51 42.99
N LEU A 54 12.53 5.79 42.86
CA LEU A 54 12.89 6.63 41.73
C LEU A 54 14.41 6.91 41.72
N PRO A 55 15.11 6.78 40.57
CA PRO A 55 16.50 7.19 40.42
C PRO A 55 16.64 8.73 40.45
N PRO A 56 17.86 9.28 40.63
CA PRO A 56 18.11 10.72 40.63
C PRO A 56 17.66 11.40 39.33
N PRO A 57 17.35 12.70 39.37
CA PRO A 57 16.69 13.39 38.28
C PRO A 57 17.53 13.40 37.01
N THR A 58 17.04 12.69 36.00
CA THR A 58 17.52 12.76 34.62
C THR A 58 17.24 14.15 34.05
N ALA A 59 18.01 14.58 33.04
CA ALA A 59 17.83 15.88 32.38
C ALA A 59 16.39 16.12 31.89
N LEU A 60 15.65 15.05 31.58
CA LEU A 60 14.21 15.08 31.27
C LEU A 60 13.34 15.60 32.43
N GLN A 61 13.66 15.25 33.68
CA GLN A 61 12.93 15.73 34.86
C GLN A 61 13.23 17.20 35.16
N ALA A 62 14.45 17.67 34.86
CA ALA A 62 14.80 19.10 34.93
C ALA A 62 14.05 19.92 33.87
N ALA A 63 13.96 19.40 32.64
CA ALA A 63 13.13 20.00 31.59
C ALA A 63 11.65 20.02 31.98
N GLN A 64 11.13 18.92 32.54
CA GLN A 64 9.74 18.84 33.02
C GLN A 64 9.47 19.87 34.13
N ARG A 65 10.41 20.06 35.06
CA ARG A 65 10.30 21.08 36.11
C ARG A 65 10.32 22.50 35.52
N TRP A 66 11.23 22.79 34.61
CA TRP A 66 11.30 24.09 33.94
C TRP A 66 10.01 24.40 33.14
N ILE A 67 9.47 23.41 32.42
CA ILE A 67 8.17 23.52 31.72
C ILE A 67 7.05 23.78 32.71
N SER A 68 7.05 23.10 33.86
CA SER A 68 6.03 23.26 34.90
C SER A 68 6.10 24.59 35.65
N GLU A 69 7.26 25.25 35.62
CA GLU A 69 7.50 26.57 36.19
C GLU A 69 7.11 27.68 35.18
N HIS A 70 7.37 27.45 33.88
CA HIS A 70 7.07 28.38 32.80
C HIS A 70 5.80 28.01 32.01
N ARG A 71 4.70 27.69 32.72
CA ARG A 71 3.45 27.18 32.10
C ARG A 71 2.85 28.13 31.06
N ALA A 72 2.86 29.43 31.33
CA ALA A 72 2.27 30.42 30.43
C ALA A 72 3.09 30.58 29.13
N LEU A 73 4.41 30.62 29.25
CA LEU A 73 5.33 30.78 28.13
C LEU A 73 5.35 29.53 27.23
N THR A 74 5.38 28.35 27.85
CA THR A 74 5.32 27.06 27.13
C THR A 74 3.96 26.86 26.46
N ALA A 75 2.85 27.20 27.13
CA ALA A 75 1.53 27.15 26.51
C ALA A 75 1.40 28.10 25.31
N ALA A 76 1.93 29.33 25.41
CA ALA A 76 1.93 30.28 24.31
C ALA A 76 2.80 29.81 23.12
N ALA A 77 3.98 29.25 23.39
CA ALA A 77 4.86 28.70 22.36
C ALA A 77 4.22 27.49 21.64
N VAL A 78 3.61 26.57 22.39
CA VAL A 78 2.89 25.42 21.82
C VAL A 78 1.70 25.90 21.00
N ALA A 79 0.90 26.84 21.52
CA ALA A 79 -0.24 27.39 20.79
C ALA A 79 0.20 28.07 19.48
N PHE A 80 1.30 28.84 19.50
CA PHE A 80 1.84 29.49 18.31
C PHE A 80 2.37 28.48 17.28
N LEU A 81 3.11 27.46 17.72
CA LEU A 81 3.62 26.41 16.83
C LEU A 81 2.50 25.57 16.24
N VAL A 82 1.50 25.18 17.03
CA VAL A 82 0.34 24.41 16.58
C VAL A 82 -0.52 25.25 15.62
N THR A 83 -0.85 26.49 15.98
CA THR A 83 -1.67 27.38 15.14
C THR A 83 -0.93 27.77 13.86
N GLY A 84 0.35 28.08 13.95
CA GLY A 84 1.19 28.42 12.80
C GLY A 84 1.39 27.25 11.84
N SER A 85 1.63 26.04 12.36
CA SER A 85 1.79 24.84 11.53
C SER A 85 0.49 24.41 10.86
N ILE A 86 -0.66 24.50 11.54
CA ILE A 86 -1.97 24.21 10.96
C ILE A 86 -2.34 25.25 9.91
N GLY A 87 -2.14 26.55 10.20
CA GLY A 87 -2.40 27.63 9.24
C GLY A 87 -1.55 27.49 7.98
N ALA A 88 -0.27 27.18 8.13
CA ALA A 88 0.63 26.89 7.01
C ALA A 88 0.17 25.64 6.22
N PHE A 89 -0.22 24.56 6.92
CA PHE A 89 -0.71 23.35 6.28
C PHE A 89 -1.98 23.58 5.44
N VAL A 90 -2.95 24.33 5.98
CA VAL A 90 -4.19 24.68 5.27
C VAL A 90 -3.90 25.58 4.07
N PHE A 91 -3.00 26.55 4.22
CA PHE A 91 -2.63 27.46 3.13
C PHE A 91 -1.96 26.73 1.97
N VAL A 92 -1.01 25.84 2.26
CA VAL A 92 -0.33 25.00 1.26
C VAL A 92 -1.34 24.11 0.54
N LYS A 93 -2.24 23.44 1.28
CA LYS A 93 -3.26 22.56 0.72
C LYS A 93 -4.29 23.29 -0.15
N SER A 94 -4.63 24.53 0.17
CA SER A 94 -5.56 25.33 -0.64
C SER A 94 -4.94 25.74 -2.00
N SER A 95 -3.62 25.96 -2.03
CA SER A 95 -2.88 26.32 -3.24
C SER A 95 -2.77 25.14 -4.22
N GLU A 96 -2.65 23.91 -3.71
CA GLU A 96 -2.57 22.69 -4.52
C GLU A 96 -3.83 22.41 -5.37
N GLY A 97 -5.00 22.86 -4.91
CA GLY A 97 -6.27 22.73 -5.65
C GLY A 97 -6.37 23.62 -6.89
N LYS A 98 -5.55 24.68 -6.99
CA LYS A 98 -5.59 25.65 -8.10
C LYS A 98 -4.63 25.33 -9.24
N LYS A 99 -3.72 24.37 -9.07
CA LYS A 99 -2.76 23.97 -10.11
C LYS A 99 -3.47 23.17 -11.20
N LYS A 100 -3.43 23.70 -12.44
CA LYS A 100 -3.87 22.96 -13.63
C LYS A 100 -2.85 21.85 -13.91
N ARG A 101 -3.32 20.60 -13.89
CA ARG A 101 -2.50 19.40 -14.13
C ARG A 101 -2.83 18.82 -15.51
N ARG A 102 -2.03 19.20 -16.51
CA ARG A 102 -2.15 18.72 -17.90
C ARG A 102 -0.78 18.32 -18.43
N ALA A 103 -0.75 17.24 -19.20
CA ALA A 103 0.46 16.78 -19.88
C ALA A 103 0.96 17.84 -20.86
N LYS A 104 2.25 17.80 -21.18
CA LYS A 104 2.80 18.71 -22.18
C LYS A 104 2.29 18.31 -23.56
N ARG A 105 2.13 19.30 -24.42
CA ARG A 105 1.78 19.12 -25.83
C ARG A 105 2.94 19.61 -26.68
N SER A 106 3.06 19.06 -27.89
CA SER A 106 3.98 19.58 -28.90
C SER A 106 3.60 21.01 -29.30
N THR A 107 4.49 21.69 -30.01
CA THR A 107 4.22 22.97 -30.67
C THR A 107 3.03 22.88 -31.63
N SER A 108 2.86 21.74 -32.29
CA SER A 108 1.72 21.42 -33.14
C SER A 108 0.42 21.05 -32.39
N GLY A 109 0.44 21.06 -31.05
CA GLY A 109 -0.71 20.73 -30.21
C GLY A 109 -0.98 19.24 -30.01
N ALA A 110 -0.10 18.37 -30.53
CA ALA A 110 -0.17 16.92 -30.39
C ALA A 110 0.21 16.45 -28.97
N ARG A 111 -0.29 15.28 -28.58
CA ARG A 111 0.09 14.63 -27.32
C ARG A 111 1.41 13.91 -27.52
N THR A 112 2.42 14.25 -26.72
CA THR A 112 3.77 13.69 -26.85
C THR A 112 4.11 12.73 -25.72
N ASP A 113 3.53 12.94 -24.54
CA ASP A 113 3.88 12.16 -23.35
C ASP A 113 3.09 10.85 -23.30
N VAL A 114 3.83 9.74 -23.32
CA VAL A 114 3.33 8.37 -23.29
C VAL A 114 3.46 7.80 -21.88
N VAL A 115 2.41 7.15 -21.38
CA VAL A 115 2.43 6.42 -20.11
C VAL A 115 2.00 4.98 -20.34
N VAL A 116 2.75 4.03 -19.80
CA VAL A 116 2.39 2.61 -19.82
C VAL A 116 1.83 2.23 -18.46
N ILE A 117 0.70 1.52 -18.44
CA ILE A 117 0.05 1.05 -17.22
C ILE A 117 -0.05 -0.46 -17.28
N ALA A 118 0.58 -1.15 -16.33
CA ALA A 118 0.50 -2.59 -16.16
C ALA A 118 -0.24 -2.91 -14.86
N GLY A 119 -1.38 -3.57 -14.97
CA GLY A 119 -2.20 -3.98 -13.84
C GLY A 119 -3.50 -4.56 -14.34
N ALA A 120 -4.30 -5.13 -13.43
CA ALA A 120 -5.58 -5.73 -13.79
C ALA A 120 -6.48 -4.71 -14.50
N VAL A 121 -6.78 -4.94 -15.78
CA VAL A 121 -7.47 -3.98 -16.67
C VAL A 121 -8.90 -3.71 -16.20
N ALA A 122 -9.57 -4.74 -15.68
CA ALA A 122 -10.93 -4.68 -15.15
C ALA A 122 -11.01 -4.07 -13.73
N ASN A 123 -9.87 -3.84 -13.06
CA ASN A 123 -9.89 -3.28 -11.72
C ASN A 123 -10.42 -1.83 -11.76
N PRO A 124 -11.41 -1.47 -10.92
CA PRO A 124 -11.98 -0.13 -10.89
C PRO A 124 -10.98 0.98 -10.56
N LEU A 125 -9.90 0.67 -9.81
CA LEU A 125 -8.84 1.63 -9.51
C LEU A 125 -7.96 1.89 -10.74
N THR A 126 -7.49 0.82 -11.39
CA THR A 126 -6.66 0.89 -12.60
C THR A 126 -7.43 1.58 -13.74
N SER A 127 -8.71 1.26 -13.90
CA SER A 127 -9.56 1.87 -14.93
C SER A 127 -9.80 3.34 -14.73
N ALA A 128 -10.08 3.77 -13.51
CA ALA A 128 -10.20 5.18 -13.23
C ALA A 128 -8.87 5.93 -13.43
N LEU A 129 -7.73 5.29 -13.15
CA LEU A 129 -6.41 5.88 -13.34
C LEU A 129 -6.06 6.10 -14.82
N TYR A 130 -6.22 5.09 -15.68
CA TYR A 130 -5.87 5.23 -17.10
C TYR A 130 -6.80 6.22 -17.81
N LEU A 131 -8.09 6.26 -17.44
CA LEU A 131 -9.04 7.22 -18.00
C LEU A 131 -8.73 8.66 -17.55
N ASP A 132 -8.24 8.85 -16.33
CA ASP A 132 -7.88 10.18 -15.84
C ASP A 132 -6.61 10.71 -16.51
N LEU A 133 -5.60 9.86 -16.70
CA LEU A 133 -4.37 10.23 -17.41
C LEU A 133 -4.65 10.58 -18.88
N GLU A 134 -5.51 9.82 -19.56
CA GLU A 134 -5.99 10.17 -20.91
C GLU A 134 -6.62 11.57 -20.92
N ARG A 135 -7.54 11.87 -20.00
CA ARG A 135 -8.18 13.19 -19.89
C ARG A 135 -7.21 14.34 -19.63
N ARG A 136 -6.07 14.05 -18.97
CA ARG A 136 -5.00 15.03 -18.73
C ARG A 136 -4.11 15.26 -19.95
N GLY A 137 -4.26 14.47 -21.01
CA GLY A 137 -3.58 14.63 -22.29
C GLY A 137 -2.40 13.69 -22.51
N PHE A 138 -2.27 12.63 -21.73
CA PHE A 138 -1.30 11.56 -22.02
C PHE A 138 -1.82 10.63 -23.11
N VAL A 139 -0.90 9.97 -23.81
CA VAL A 139 -1.17 8.77 -24.60
C VAL A 139 -0.95 7.58 -23.68
N VAL A 140 -1.99 6.80 -23.42
CA VAL A 140 -1.95 5.75 -22.39
C VAL A 140 -1.95 4.38 -23.04
N TYR A 141 -0.88 3.64 -22.84
CA TYR A 141 -0.79 2.22 -23.19
C TYR A 141 -1.15 1.37 -21.99
N VAL A 142 -2.14 0.51 -22.10
CA VAL A 142 -2.51 -0.44 -21.04
C VAL A 142 -2.02 -1.83 -21.43
N VAL A 143 -1.20 -2.44 -20.58
CA VAL A 143 -0.70 -3.80 -20.80
C VAL A 143 -1.87 -4.77 -20.67
N ALA A 144 -2.10 -5.55 -21.73
CA ALA A 144 -3.12 -6.59 -21.79
C ALA A 144 -2.42 -7.93 -22.01
N ASN A 145 -2.62 -8.86 -21.08
CA ASN A 145 -2.06 -10.20 -21.16
C ASN A 145 -2.95 -11.12 -21.99
N THR A 146 -4.27 -10.85 -22.02
CA THR A 146 -5.24 -11.63 -22.78
C THR A 146 -5.93 -10.81 -23.87
N ARG A 147 -6.47 -11.49 -24.89
CA ARG A 147 -7.27 -10.85 -25.95
C ARG A 147 -8.57 -10.26 -25.44
N GLU A 148 -9.11 -10.81 -24.35
CA GLU A 148 -10.32 -10.30 -23.69
C GLU A 148 -10.06 -8.94 -23.05
N GLU A 149 -8.91 -8.78 -22.37
CA GLU A 149 -8.47 -7.51 -21.80
C GLU A 149 -8.26 -6.46 -22.89
N GLU A 150 -7.64 -6.84 -24.01
CA GLU A 150 -7.49 -5.97 -25.17
C GLU A 150 -8.86 -5.50 -25.70
N HIS A 151 -9.81 -6.42 -25.87
CA HIS A 151 -11.15 -6.09 -26.34
C HIS A 151 -11.87 -5.15 -25.35
N TYR A 152 -11.70 -5.38 -24.05
CA TYR A 152 -12.25 -4.51 -23.00
C TYR A 152 -11.72 -3.07 -23.11
N ILE A 153 -10.41 -2.90 -23.34
CA ILE A 153 -9.81 -1.56 -23.53
C ILE A 153 -10.36 -0.89 -24.79
N ARG A 154 -10.47 -1.64 -25.90
CA ARG A 154 -11.02 -1.12 -27.17
C ARG A 154 -12.48 -0.69 -27.03
N THR A 155 -13.26 -1.39 -26.20
CA THR A 155 -14.67 -1.06 -25.92
C THR A 155 -14.82 0.31 -25.25
N GLN A 156 -13.79 0.83 -24.57
CA GLN A 156 -13.85 2.17 -23.96
C GLN A 156 -13.91 3.31 -24.99
N SER A 157 -13.66 3.05 -26.29
CA SER A 157 -13.84 4.00 -27.40
C SER A 157 -13.03 5.31 -27.28
N ARG A 158 -11.83 5.23 -26.70
CA ARG A 158 -10.91 6.38 -26.53
C ARG A 158 -9.77 6.30 -27.54
N ILE A 159 -9.48 7.41 -28.22
CA ILE A 159 -8.45 7.50 -29.28
C ILE A 159 -7.05 7.29 -28.70
N ASP A 160 -6.77 7.96 -27.59
CA ASP A 160 -5.44 7.97 -26.95
C ASP A 160 -5.28 6.89 -25.85
N LEU A 161 -6.18 5.90 -25.82
CA LEU A 161 -6.09 4.73 -24.95
C LEU A 161 -5.84 3.50 -25.81
N LEU A 162 -4.63 2.96 -25.72
CA LEU A 162 -4.16 1.92 -26.62
C LEU A 162 -3.86 0.65 -25.82
N PRO A 163 -4.36 -0.53 -26.25
CA PRO A 163 -3.92 -1.78 -25.66
C PRO A 163 -2.51 -2.11 -26.13
N LEU A 164 -1.68 -2.61 -25.21
CA LEU A 164 -0.36 -3.16 -25.50
C LEU A 164 -0.38 -4.64 -25.15
N GLN A 165 -0.50 -5.48 -26.16
CA GLN A 165 -0.58 -6.92 -25.99
C GLN A 165 0.81 -7.45 -25.57
N VAL A 166 0.90 -7.99 -24.37
CA VAL A 166 2.13 -8.59 -23.84
C VAL A 166 1.78 -9.95 -23.26
N ASP A 167 2.12 -11.01 -23.97
CA ASP A 167 1.94 -12.36 -23.46
C ASP A 167 3.15 -12.75 -22.61
N LEU A 168 2.98 -12.83 -21.29
CA LEU A 168 4.06 -13.23 -20.37
C LEU A 168 4.40 -14.72 -20.47
N THR A 169 3.54 -15.53 -21.09
CA THR A 169 3.78 -16.98 -21.25
C THR A 169 4.73 -17.28 -22.41
N ASP A 170 4.74 -16.43 -23.45
CA ASP A 170 5.67 -16.51 -24.58
C ASP A 170 6.70 -15.35 -24.55
N PRO A 171 7.92 -15.60 -24.04
CA PRO A 171 8.95 -14.57 -23.94
C PRO A 171 9.39 -14.03 -25.31
N PHE A 172 9.30 -14.81 -26.38
CA PHE A 172 9.70 -14.36 -27.72
C PHE A 172 8.68 -13.40 -28.31
N ALA A 173 7.40 -13.73 -28.20
CA ALA A 173 6.33 -12.82 -28.62
C ALA A 173 6.35 -11.52 -27.80
N ALA A 174 6.54 -11.60 -26.48
CA ALA A 174 6.69 -10.41 -25.64
C ALA A 174 7.87 -9.53 -26.07
N GLN A 175 9.02 -10.13 -26.41
CA GLN A 175 10.19 -9.39 -26.89
C GLN A 175 9.96 -8.71 -28.24
N ASP A 176 9.29 -9.37 -29.21
CA ASP A 176 8.94 -8.76 -30.49
C ASP A 176 7.99 -7.57 -30.31
N GLN A 177 6.98 -7.71 -29.44
CA GLN A 177 6.07 -6.60 -29.11
C GLN A 177 6.80 -5.43 -28.46
N MET A 178 7.74 -5.70 -27.55
CA MET A 178 8.57 -4.67 -26.94
C MET A 178 9.49 -3.98 -27.95
N ALA A 179 10.04 -4.71 -28.92
CA ALA A 179 10.83 -4.13 -30.01
C ALA A 179 9.97 -3.19 -30.88
N ARG A 180 8.75 -3.60 -31.23
CA ARG A 180 7.78 -2.75 -31.95
C ARG A 180 7.43 -1.50 -31.16
N PHE A 181 7.16 -1.64 -29.87
CA PHE A 181 6.86 -0.52 -28.99
C PHE A 181 8.03 0.47 -28.90
N LYS A 182 9.27 -0.02 -28.78
CA LYS A 182 10.47 0.82 -28.81
C LYS A 182 10.62 1.56 -30.14
N ASN A 183 10.46 0.87 -31.26
CA ASN A 183 10.51 1.50 -32.59
C ASN A 183 9.42 2.57 -32.76
N LEU A 184 8.25 2.38 -32.13
CA LEU A 184 7.19 3.36 -32.09
C LEU A 184 7.60 4.59 -31.27
N LEU A 185 8.30 4.45 -30.14
CA LEU A 185 8.76 5.61 -29.38
C LEU A 185 9.86 6.42 -30.10
N ASP A 186 10.76 5.73 -30.81
CA ASP A 186 11.89 6.35 -31.49
C ASP A 186 11.53 7.01 -32.84
N ARG A 187 10.39 6.63 -33.43
CA ARG A 187 9.90 7.17 -34.71
C ARG A 187 9.37 8.59 -34.56
N ASP A 188 9.61 9.41 -35.59
CA ASP A 188 9.00 10.74 -35.71
C ASP A 188 7.53 10.63 -36.15
N HIS A 189 6.64 11.26 -35.38
CA HIS A 189 5.20 11.28 -35.60
C HIS A 189 4.75 12.65 -36.11
N MET A 190 3.73 12.66 -36.98
CA MET A 190 3.07 13.89 -37.42
C MET A 190 1.62 13.87 -36.95
N ALA A 191 1.16 15.00 -36.42
CA ALA A 191 -0.19 15.12 -35.84
C ALA A 191 -1.27 15.15 -36.92
N PHE A 192 -0.96 15.78 -38.05
CA PHE A 192 -1.76 15.89 -39.26
C PHE A 192 -0.78 16.07 -40.43
N GLU A 193 -1.25 15.87 -41.67
CA GLU A 193 -0.42 16.05 -42.85
C GLU A 193 0.14 17.48 -42.92
N GLY A 194 1.47 17.61 -42.95
CA GLY A 194 2.17 18.91 -42.96
C GLY A 194 2.44 19.53 -41.59
N ALA A 195 2.11 18.85 -40.48
CA ALA A 195 2.49 19.30 -39.14
C ALA A 195 3.98 19.03 -38.84
N ASP A 196 4.56 19.81 -37.93
CA ASP A 196 5.92 19.57 -37.46
C ASP A 196 6.05 18.15 -36.85
N PRO A 197 7.10 17.40 -37.23
CA PRO A 197 7.37 16.09 -36.65
C PRO A 197 7.68 16.23 -35.16
N HIS A 198 7.12 15.33 -34.35
CA HIS A 198 7.38 15.24 -32.92
C HIS A 198 7.68 13.80 -32.53
N ARG A 199 8.47 13.64 -31.45
CA ARG A 199 8.75 12.33 -30.87
C ARG A 199 7.86 12.07 -29.68
N LEU A 200 7.59 10.79 -29.47
CA LEU A 200 6.90 10.32 -28.28
C LEU A 200 7.90 10.20 -27.14
N ASN A 201 7.51 10.68 -25.98
CA ASN A 201 8.34 10.65 -24.78
C ASN A 201 7.71 9.73 -23.75
N LEU A 202 8.40 8.66 -23.36
CA LEU A 202 7.91 7.76 -22.32
C LEU A 202 8.05 8.44 -20.95
N ALA A 203 6.95 9.02 -20.46
CA ALA A 203 6.92 9.73 -19.19
C ALA A 203 7.03 8.78 -17.98
N GLY A 204 6.40 7.61 -18.07
CA GLY A 204 6.53 6.61 -17.01
C GLY A 204 5.82 5.28 -17.26
N LEU A 205 6.25 4.30 -16.48
CA LEU A 205 5.64 2.99 -16.31
C LEU A 205 4.93 2.94 -14.95
N ILE A 206 3.65 2.68 -14.95
CA ILE A 206 2.82 2.54 -13.74
C ILE A 206 2.48 1.06 -13.57
N LEU A 207 2.92 0.49 -12.46
CA LEU A 207 2.63 -0.89 -12.06
C LEU A 207 1.54 -0.85 -11.00
N VAL A 208 0.43 -1.55 -11.21
CA VAL A 208 -0.71 -1.65 -10.28
C VAL A 208 -0.95 -3.14 -9.99
N PRO A 209 -0.15 -3.75 -9.09
CA PRO A 209 -0.39 -5.11 -8.64
C PRO A 209 -1.73 -5.19 -7.91
N ASP A 210 -2.44 -6.31 -8.06
CA ASP A 210 -3.59 -6.59 -7.22
C ASP A 210 -3.12 -7.09 -5.85
N THR A 211 -3.65 -6.49 -4.78
CA THR A 211 -3.37 -6.92 -3.40
C THR A 211 -4.64 -7.16 -2.60
N GLN A 212 -5.81 -7.20 -3.25
CA GLN A 212 -7.08 -7.51 -2.58
C GLN A 212 -7.19 -9.01 -2.33
N GLY A 213 -7.60 -9.42 -1.15
CA GLY A 213 -7.80 -10.82 -0.78
C GLY A 213 -8.91 -10.96 0.24
N SER A 214 -9.39 -12.20 0.37
CA SER A 214 -10.32 -12.55 1.42
C SER A 214 -9.54 -12.96 2.67
N PRO A 215 -10.00 -12.59 3.88
CA PRO A 215 -9.39 -13.06 5.11
C PRO A 215 -9.58 -14.58 5.23
N ALA A 216 -8.49 -15.30 5.49
CA ALA A 216 -8.48 -16.75 5.66
C ALA A 216 -7.39 -17.17 6.66
N GLY A 217 -7.67 -18.20 7.46
CA GLY A 217 -6.67 -18.81 8.34
C GLY A 217 -5.53 -19.42 7.53
N ILE A 218 -4.31 -19.44 8.07
CA ILE A 218 -3.15 -19.99 7.35
C ILE A 218 -3.34 -21.46 7.01
N SER A 219 -4.03 -22.21 7.87
CA SER A 219 -4.38 -23.62 7.66
C SER A 219 -5.38 -23.84 6.54
N ASP A 220 -6.17 -22.82 6.21
CA ASP A 220 -7.34 -22.94 5.33
C ASP A 220 -6.99 -22.57 3.89
N ILE A 221 -5.86 -21.91 3.68
CA ILE A 221 -5.38 -21.50 2.35
C ILE A 221 -4.65 -22.67 1.71
N SER A 222 -5.11 -23.09 0.53
CA SER A 222 -4.50 -24.21 -0.20
C SER A 222 -3.16 -23.81 -0.84
N SER A 223 -2.29 -24.79 -1.11
CA SER A 223 -1.03 -24.54 -1.84
C SER A 223 -1.26 -23.98 -3.25
N GLU A 224 -2.38 -24.32 -3.88
CA GLU A 224 -2.80 -23.80 -5.18
C GLU A 224 -3.13 -22.31 -5.09
N GLU A 225 -3.93 -21.90 -4.10
CA GLU A 225 -4.25 -20.50 -3.83
C GLU A 225 -2.99 -19.66 -3.53
N TRP A 226 -2.04 -20.22 -2.78
CA TRP A 226 -0.73 -19.59 -2.56
C TRP A 226 0.05 -19.37 -3.86
N SER A 227 0.15 -20.42 -4.69
CA SER A 227 0.83 -20.37 -5.98
C SER A 227 0.19 -19.34 -6.90
N ASP A 228 -1.13 -19.38 -7.04
CA ASP A 228 -1.88 -18.48 -7.91
C ASP A 228 -1.75 -17.03 -7.49
N ALA A 229 -1.85 -16.74 -6.19
CA ALA A 229 -1.70 -15.38 -5.70
C ALA A 229 -0.27 -14.84 -5.91
N LEU A 230 0.77 -15.65 -5.67
CA LEU A 230 2.15 -15.24 -5.89
C LEU A 230 2.46 -15.06 -7.39
N ASN A 231 1.99 -15.97 -8.24
CA ASN A 231 2.17 -15.87 -9.69
C ASN A 231 1.45 -14.64 -10.25
N ALA A 232 0.16 -14.48 -9.92
CA ALA A 232 -0.68 -13.42 -10.47
C ALA A 232 -0.26 -12.02 -9.99
N ARG A 233 0.14 -11.88 -8.72
CA ARG A 233 0.36 -10.57 -8.08
C ARG A 233 1.83 -10.17 -8.04
N VAL A 234 2.72 -11.12 -7.79
CA VAL A 234 4.16 -10.85 -7.61
C VAL A 234 4.91 -11.13 -8.91
N LEU A 235 4.86 -12.38 -9.42
CA LEU A 235 5.67 -12.76 -10.58
C LEU A 235 5.28 -12.00 -11.84
N ASN A 236 3.99 -11.82 -12.12
CA ASN A 236 3.55 -11.02 -13.25
C ASN A 236 4.07 -9.58 -13.16
N THR A 237 4.01 -8.96 -11.98
CA THR A 237 4.54 -7.61 -11.77
C THR A 237 6.05 -7.54 -12.03
N ILE A 238 6.81 -8.53 -11.55
CA ILE A 238 8.26 -8.62 -11.77
C ILE A 238 8.57 -8.83 -13.24
N ALA A 239 7.92 -9.80 -13.90
CA ALA A 239 8.12 -10.16 -15.29
C ALA A 239 7.79 -8.98 -16.22
N THR A 240 6.66 -8.30 -16.00
CA THR A 240 6.33 -7.09 -16.74
C THR A 240 7.38 -6.01 -16.52
N THR A 241 7.83 -5.79 -15.27
CA THR A 241 8.87 -4.80 -15.00
C THR A 241 10.18 -5.10 -15.74
N GLN A 242 10.60 -6.37 -15.76
CA GLN A 242 11.80 -6.82 -16.47
C GLN A 242 11.70 -6.56 -17.97
N LEU A 243 10.54 -6.82 -18.58
CA LEU A 243 10.30 -6.57 -20.01
C LEU A 243 10.41 -5.08 -20.38
N PHE A 244 9.90 -4.19 -19.53
CA PHE A 244 9.95 -2.74 -19.79
C PHE A 244 11.25 -2.07 -19.34
N LEU A 245 12.07 -2.72 -18.53
CA LEU A 245 13.28 -2.12 -17.95
C LEU A 245 14.25 -1.53 -18.99
N PRO A 246 14.54 -2.20 -20.13
CA PRO A 246 15.41 -1.64 -21.16
C PRO A 246 14.85 -0.34 -21.76
N THR A 247 13.55 -0.31 -22.05
CA THR A 247 12.88 0.88 -22.62
C THR A 247 12.81 2.01 -21.59
N VAL A 248 12.48 1.69 -20.33
CA VAL A 248 12.42 2.66 -19.24
C VAL A 248 13.80 3.32 -19.00
N THR A 249 14.87 2.53 -18.99
CA THR A 249 16.24 3.03 -18.76
C THR A 249 16.78 3.85 -19.93
N GLN A 250 16.42 3.48 -21.18
CA GLN A 250 16.76 4.23 -22.38
C GLN A 250 16.08 5.60 -22.42
N HIS A 251 14.77 5.66 -22.16
CA HIS A 251 13.99 6.91 -22.21
C HIS A 251 14.02 7.70 -20.89
N LYS A 252 14.74 7.23 -19.87
CA LYS A 252 14.74 7.79 -18.50
C LYS A 252 13.33 7.98 -17.94
N ALA A 253 12.45 7.04 -18.27
CA ALA A 253 11.06 7.05 -17.84
C ALA A 253 10.96 6.76 -16.34
N LYS A 254 9.94 7.31 -15.68
CA LYS A 254 9.74 7.10 -14.24
C LYS A 254 8.97 5.82 -13.99
N VAL A 255 9.31 5.11 -12.92
CA VAL A 255 8.57 3.91 -12.52
C VAL A 255 7.73 4.23 -11.29
N LEU A 256 6.42 3.97 -11.35
CA LEU A 256 5.52 4.14 -10.21
C LEU A 256 4.90 2.78 -9.88
N LEU A 257 5.07 2.30 -8.65
CA LEU A 257 4.40 1.09 -8.16
C LEU A 257 3.26 1.52 -7.23
N LEU A 258 2.02 1.20 -7.59
CA LEU A 258 0.83 1.56 -6.82
C LEU A 258 0.30 0.32 -6.10
N THR A 259 0.61 0.21 -4.82
CA THR A 259 0.06 -0.84 -3.97
C THR A 259 -1.30 -0.39 -3.44
N PRO A 260 -2.41 -1.02 -3.87
CA PRO A 260 -3.77 -0.51 -3.68
C PRO A 260 -4.28 -0.53 -2.24
N SER A 261 -3.56 -1.18 -1.32
CA SER A 261 -3.88 -1.16 0.12
C SER A 261 -2.60 -1.21 0.96
N VAL A 262 -2.49 -0.34 1.98
CA VAL A 262 -1.43 -0.41 3.02
C VAL A 262 -1.84 -1.34 4.18
N THR A 263 -3.09 -1.81 4.23
CA THR A 263 -3.59 -2.66 5.32
C THR A 263 -2.70 -3.89 5.58
N PRO A 264 -2.18 -4.60 4.55
CA PRO A 264 -1.28 -5.74 4.76
C PRO A 264 0.04 -5.39 5.47
N ALA A 265 0.44 -4.11 5.53
CA ALA A 265 1.61 -3.68 6.31
C ALA A 265 1.44 -3.93 7.81
N LEU A 266 0.20 -4.01 8.31
CA LEU A 266 -0.11 -4.31 9.71
C LEU A 266 0.05 -5.79 10.07
N LYS A 267 0.19 -6.67 9.07
CA LYS A 267 0.36 -8.13 9.26
C LYS A 267 -0.74 -8.73 10.14
N LEU A 268 -1.99 -8.44 9.78
CA LEU A 268 -3.14 -8.87 10.55
C LEU A 268 -3.30 -10.40 10.52
N PRO A 269 -3.72 -11.02 11.63
CA PRO A 269 -4.14 -12.42 11.65
C PRO A 269 -5.26 -12.67 10.64
N GLY A 270 -5.19 -13.79 9.91
CA GLY A 270 -6.13 -14.08 8.81
C GLY A 270 -5.80 -13.39 7.48
N HIS A 271 -4.76 -12.57 7.40
CA HIS A 271 -4.32 -11.90 6.16
C HIS A 271 -2.91 -12.31 5.73
N ALA A 272 -2.56 -13.58 5.94
CA ALA A 272 -1.20 -14.07 5.68
C ALA A 272 -0.81 -13.96 4.19
N LEU A 273 -1.72 -14.31 3.29
CA LEU A 273 -1.48 -14.26 1.84
C LEU A 273 -1.19 -12.83 1.37
N GLU A 274 -2.05 -11.88 1.75
CA GLU A 274 -1.89 -10.47 1.42
C GLU A 274 -0.61 -9.87 2.02
N SER A 275 -0.31 -10.21 3.27
CA SER A 275 0.88 -9.72 3.98
C SER A 275 2.16 -10.22 3.32
N THR A 276 2.18 -11.47 2.87
CA THR A 276 3.31 -12.07 2.13
C THR A 276 3.49 -11.40 0.77
N VAL A 277 2.42 -11.24 -0.01
CA VAL A 277 2.47 -10.54 -1.31
C VAL A 277 2.94 -9.10 -1.14
N TYR A 278 2.41 -8.38 -0.16
CA TYR A 278 2.81 -7.00 0.14
C TYR A 278 4.29 -6.92 0.51
N GLY A 279 4.77 -7.80 1.39
CA GLY A 279 6.18 -7.86 1.78
C GLY A 279 7.11 -8.20 0.61
N ALA A 280 6.72 -9.14 -0.26
CA ALA A 280 7.47 -9.48 -1.46
C ALA A 280 7.59 -8.30 -2.41
N LEU A 281 6.49 -7.57 -2.65
CA LEU A 281 6.49 -6.36 -3.46
C LEU A 281 7.35 -5.24 -2.83
N GLU A 282 7.31 -5.05 -1.51
CA GLU A 282 8.14 -4.05 -0.83
C GLU A 282 9.64 -4.38 -0.94
N GLY A 283 10.02 -5.64 -0.82
CA GLY A 283 11.37 -6.14 -1.06
C GLY A 283 11.82 -5.90 -2.50
N PHE A 284 11.02 -6.35 -3.47
CA PHE A 284 11.28 -6.15 -4.90
C PHE A 284 11.48 -4.66 -5.24
N THR A 285 10.57 -3.81 -4.78
CA THR A 285 10.61 -2.36 -5.01
C THR A 285 11.86 -1.74 -4.43
N SER A 286 12.29 -2.22 -3.27
CA SER A 286 13.46 -1.68 -2.59
C SER A 286 14.77 -1.98 -3.31
N SER A 287 14.92 -3.20 -3.83
CA SER A 287 16.04 -3.61 -4.67
C SER A 287 16.02 -2.90 -6.02
N LEU A 288 14.88 -2.92 -6.72
CA LEU A 288 14.71 -2.27 -8.02
C LEU A 288 14.97 -0.76 -7.95
N SER A 289 14.53 -0.09 -6.87
CA SER A 289 14.81 1.33 -6.68
C SER A 289 16.31 1.63 -6.55
N ALA A 290 17.09 0.73 -5.94
CA ALA A 290 18.53 0.90 -5.81
C ALA A 290 19.24 0.73 -7.17
N GLU A 291 18.81 -0.24 -7.97
CA GLU A 291 19.32 -0.52 -9.31
C GLU A 291 18.99 0.61 -10.30
N LEU A 292 17.74 1.06 -10.33
CA LEU A 292 17.28 2.14 -11.22
C LEU A 292 17.96 3.48 -10.92
N LYS A 293 18.33 3.72 -9.66
CA LYS A 293 19.06 4.92 -9.25
C LYS A 293 20.44 5.02 -9.93
N GLN A 294 21.09 3.89 -10.21
CA GLN A 294 22.36 3.87 -10.95
C GLN A 294 22.19 4.35 -12.39
N HIS A 295 20.99 4.21 -12.93
CA HIS A 295 20.64 4.58 -14.30
C HIS A 295 19.92 5.94 -14.37
N ASP A 296 19.94 6.74 -13.30
CA ASP A 296 19.22 8.02 -13.18
C ASP A 296 17.70 7.91 -13.43
N VAL A 297 17.13 6.75 -13.10
CA VAL A 297 15.69 6.50 -13.17
C VAL A 297 15.10 6.54 -11.77
N SER A 298 14.06 7.33 -11.57
CA SER A 298 13.34 7.39 -10.30
C SER A 298 12.26 6.32 -10.22
N LEU A 299 12.27 5.55 -9.13
CA LEU A 299 11.16 4.69 -8.74
C LEU A 299 10.40 5.28 -7.55
N SER A 300 9.08 5.35 -7.65
CA SER A 300 8.19 5.83 -6.60
C SER A 300 7.18 4.76 -6.20
N HIS A 301 7.18 4.38 -4.92
CA HIS A 301 6.21 3.45 -4.32
C HIS A 301 5.03 4.23 -3.72
N PHE A 302 3.85 4.02 -4.26
CA PHE A 302 2.59 4.57 -3.78
C PHE A 302 1.94 3.57 -2.84
N LYS A 303 1.85 3.97 -1.57
CA LYS A 303 1.17 3.24 -0.50
C LYS A 303 -0.22 3.83 -0.35
N LEU A 304 -1.23 3.09 -0.80
CA LEU A 304 -2.62 3.57 -0.89
C LEU A 304 -3.45 3.15 0.33
N GLY A 305 -4.01 4.14 1.02
CA GLY A 305 -4.92 3.96 2.15
C GLY A 305 -6.37 3.88 1.67
N ASN A 306 -7.31 4.26 2.53
CA ASN A 306 -8.73 4.24 2.19
C ASN A 306 -9.06 5.32 1.14
N ILE A 307 -9.38 4.89 -0.09
CA ILE A 307 -9.71 5.72 -1.25
C ILE A 307 -11.14 5.40 -1.72
N ASP A 308 -11.91 6.44 -1.98
CA ASP A 308 -13.28 6.34 -2.48
C ASP A 308 -13.26 6.10 -3.99
N VAL A 309 -13.47 4.85 -4.41
CA VAL A 309 -13.61 4.48 -5.81
C VAL A 309 -15.10 4.45 -6.15
N PRO A 310 -15.62 5.39 -6.96
CA PRO A 310 -17.07 5.59 -7.12
C PRO A 310 -17.86 4.35 -7.56
N SER A 311 -17.26 3.49 -8.38
CA SER A 311 -17.89 2.24 -8.83
C SER A 311 -18.07 1.23 -7.69
N ILE A 312 -17.12 1.18 -6.74
CA ILE A 312 -17.19 0.32 -5.55
C ILE A 312 -18.20 0.89 -4.57
N THR A 313 -18.13 2.19 -4.25
CA THR A 313 -19.06 2.82 -3.29
C THR A 313 -20.50 2.82 -3.81
N ALA A 314 -20.72 2.98 -5.11
CA ALA A 314 -22.06 2.88 -5.69
C ALA A 314 -22.63 1.46 -5.56
N ARG A 315 -21.80 0.43 -5.78
CA ARG A 315 -22.19 -0.98 -5.62
C ARG A 315 -22.52 -1.30 -4.16
N GLN A 316 -21.65 -0.91 -3.22
CA GLN A 316 -21.87 -1.10 -1.78
C GLN A 316 -23.17 -0.45 -1.28
N ARG A 317 -23.50 0.75 -1.78
CA ARG A 317 -24.78 1.41 -1.45
C ARG A 317 -25.99 0.65 -1.98
N ARG A 318 -25.90 0.04 -3.16
CA ARG A 318 -26.97 -0.81 -3.72
C ARG A 318 -27.15 -2.09 -2.90
N GLU A 319 -26.05 -2.64 -2.39
CA GLU A 319 -26.02 -3.84 -1.55
C GLU A 319 -26.41 -3.57 -0.08
N GLY A 320 -26.77 -2.32 0.28
CA GLY A 320 -27.23 -1.97 1.62
C GLY A 320 -26.13 -1.92 2.68
N VAL A 321 -24.85 -1.94 2.27
CA VAL A 321 -23.71 -1.85 3.19
C VAL A 321 -23.76 -0.49 3.91
N PRO A 322 -23.69 -0.46 5.25
CA PRO A 322 -23.75 0.77 6.01
C PRO A 322 -22.64 1.72 5.56
N LYS A 323 -22.99 3.00 5.41
CA LYS A 323 -22.03 4.03 5.01
C LYS A 323 -20.88 4.03 6.02
N PRO A 324 -19.62 3.95 5.58
CA PRO A 324 -18.50 3.97 6.50
C PRO A 324 -18.55 5.25 7.33
N LEU A 325 -18.26 5.12 8.63
CA LEU A 325 -18.28 6.23 9.59
C LEU A 325 -17.35 7.37 9.14
N PHE A 326 -16.29 7.04 8.40
CA PHE A 326 -15.31 7.99 7.90
C PHE A 326 -15.43 8.22 6.39
N LYS A 327 -15.25 9.48 5.99
CA LYS A 327 -15.17 9.88 4.58
C LYS A 327 -13.88 9.34 3.97
N ALA A 328 -13.99 8.47 2.98
CA ALA A 328 -12.84 8.00 2.22
C ALA A 328 -12.21 9.16 1.42
N THR A 329 -10.91 9.04 1.12
CA THR A 329 -10.20 10.06 0.34
C THR A 329 -10.71 10.04 -1.10
N PRO A 330 -11.05 11.20 -1.70
CA PRO A 330 -11.54 11.21 -3.08
C PRO A 330 -10.46 10.66 -4.02
N LEU A 331 -10.85 9.83 -4.97
CA LEU A 331 -9.95 9.25 -5.98
C LEU A 331 -9.13 10.30 -6.75
N ARG A 332 -9.68 11.51 -6.90
CA ARG A 332 -8.97 12.65 -7.49
C ARG A 332 -7.62 12.93 -6.80
N ALA A 333 -7.52 12.74 -5.49
CA ALA A 333 -6.27 12.95 -4.77
C ALA A 333 -5.19 11.97 -5.24
N LEU A 334 -5.55 10.70 -5.50
CA LEU A 334 -4.64 9.72 -6.09
C LEU A 334 -4.19 10.16 -7.48
N HIS A 335 -5.13 10.53 -8.32
CA HIS A 335 -4.82 10.96 -9.69
C HIS A 335 -3.90 12.18 -9.73
N ASP A 336 -4.14 13.15 -8.84
CA ASP A 336 -3.30 14.34 -8.71
C ASP A 336 -1.89 13.98 -8.22
N SER A 337 -1.75 13.09 -7.23
CA SER A 337 -0.43 12.63 -6.76
C SER A 337 0.33 11.83 -7.82
N VAL A 338 -0.34 10.95 -8.57
CA VAL A 338 0.29 10.19 -9.66
C VAL A 338 0.77 11.13 -10.77
N PHE A 339 -0.07 12.10 -11.16
CA PHE A 339 0.32 13.14 -12.12
C PHE A 339 1.54 13.93 -11.62
N ASP A 340 1.50 14.38 -10.37
CA ASP A 340 2.57 15.18 -9.78
C ASP A 340 3.88 14.39 -9.73
N ALA A 341 3.85 13.08 -9.45
CA ALA A 341 5.04 12.22 -9.53
C ALA A 341 5.55 12.01 -10.96
N LEU A 342 4.65 11.81 -11.93
CA LEU A 342 4.99 11.69 -13.36
C LEU A 342 5.64 12.96 -13.92
N VAL A 343 5.31 14.14 -13.40
CA VAL A 343 5.85 15.43 -13.88
C VAL A 343 7.04 15.92 -13.05
N ALA A 344 7.12 15.59 -11.75
CA ALA A 344 8.16 16.07 -10.85
C ALA A 344 9.58 15.72 -11.31
N LYS A 345 10.53 16.67 -11.31
CA LYS A 345 11.91 16.40 -11.73
C LYS A 345 12.60 15.31 -10.89
N ARG A 346 12.29 15.25 -9.58
CA ARG A 346 12.79 14.24 -8.64
C ARG A 346 11.64 13.84 -7.71
N PRO A 347 10.82 12.84 -8.08
CA PRO A 347 9.73 12.41 -7.24
C PRO A 347 10.27 11.74 -5.97
N SER A 348 9.51 11.79 -4.87
CA SER A 348 9.88 11.05 -3.66
C SER A 348 9.83 9.54 -3.92
N ARG A 349 10.70 8.79 -3.22
CA ARG A 349 10.71 7.32 -3.30
C ARG A 349 9.41 6.69 -2.80
N THR A 350 8.74 7.33 -1.84
CA THR A 350 7.48 6.83 -1.28
C THR A 350 6.44 7.95 -1.29
N TRP A 351 5.22 7.61 -1.68
CA TRP A 351 4.05 8.48 -1.68
C TRP A 351 2.95 7.83 -0.86
N TYR A 352 2.40 8.58 0.08
CA TYR A 352 1.27 8.14 0.90
C TYR A 352 0.02 8.86 0.41
N VAL A 353 -0.93 8.09 -0.08
CA VAL A 353 -2.17 8.63 -0.64
C VAL A 353 -3.34 7.91 0.01
N GLY A 354 -4.35 8.65 0.43
CA GLY A 354 -5.49 8.06 1.13
C GLY A 354 -5.32 8.13 2.64
N ARG A 355 -6.44 8.20 3.36
CA ARG A 355 -6.44 8.23 4.82
C ARG A 355 -5.88 6.92 5.38
N GLY A 356 -5.11 7.00 6.45
CA GLY A 356 -4.47 5.86 7.10
C GLY A 356 -3.16 5.37 6.46
N SER A 357 -2.86 5.73 5.20
CA SER A 357 -1.69 5.22 4.47
C SER A 357 -0.35 5.41 5.20
N LEU A 358 -0.10 6.59 5.75
CA LEU A 358 1.12 6.87 6.53
C LEU A 358 1.09 6.19 7.91
N ALA A 359 -0.04 6.25 8.60
CA ALA A 359 -0.18 5.72 9.94
C ALA A 359 0.03 4.21 9.97
N TYR A 360 -0.59 3.47 9.04
CA TYR A 360 -0.45 2.02 8.95
C TYR A 360 0.97 1.59 8.60
N ASP A 361 1.67 2.32 7.72
CA ASP A 361 3.06 2.00 7.40
C ASP A 361 3.98 2.21 8.60
N ILE A 362 3.78 3.29 9.37
CA ILE A 362 4.56 3.55 10.58
C ILE A 362 4.28 2.47 11.62
N VAL A 363 3.00 2.18 11.90
CA VAL A 363 2.60 1.16 12.89
C VAL A 363 3.16 -0.21 12.51
N GLY A 364 3.01 -0.63 11.25
CA GLY A 364 3.54 -1.91 10.78
C GLY A 364 5.06 -2.04 10.85
N ARG A 365 5.80 -0.92 10.84
CA ARG A 365 7.27 -0.89 10.93
C ARG A 365 7.80 -0.74 12.34
N TRP A 366 7.11 -0.01 13.22
CA TRP A 366 7.60 0.35 14.55
C TRP A 366 6.99 -0.48 15.68
N VAL A 367 5.75 -0.96 15.54
CA VAL A 367 5.05 -1.66 16.61
C VAL A 367 5.29 -3.16 16.45
N PRO A 368 5.87 -3.86 17.45
CA PRO A 368 6.08 -5.30 17.38
C PRO A 368 4.76 -6.03 17.10
N ALA A 369 4.80 -7.09 16.29
CA ALA A 369 3.61 -7.85 15.90
C ALA A 369 2.81 -8.38 17.10
N GLY A 370 3.46 -8.65 18.24
CA GLY A 370 2.79 -9.03 19.48
C GLY A 370 1.98 -7.91 20.15
N VAL A 371 2.41 -6.65 20.00
CA VAL A 371 1.65 -5.48 20.49
C VAL A 371 0.50 -5.18 19.54
N VAL A 372 0.71 -5.26 18.22
CA VAL A 372 -0.39 -5.17 17.23
C VAL A 372 -1.39 -6.30 17.45
N GLY A 373 -0.94 -7.53 17.66
CA GLY A 373 -1.79 -8.68 17.98
C GLY A 373 -2.57 -8.48 19.29
N TRP A 374 -1.91 -8.01 20.35
CA TRP A 374 -2.57 -7.67 21.62
C TRP A 374 -3.59 -6.53 21.48
N MET A 375 -3.23 -5.50 20.71
CA MET A 375 -4.10 -4.39 20.29
C MET A 375 -5.32 -4.89 19.49
N MET A 376 -5.13 -5.93 18.68
CA MET A 376 -6.16 -6.59 17.88
C MET A 376 -6.84 -7.75 18.63
N GLY A 377 -6.63 -7.92 19.94
CA GLY A 377 -7.27 -8.95 20.77
C GLY A 377 -6.77 -10.39 20.58
N VAL A 378 -5.70 -10.60 19.80
CA VAL A 378 -5.13 -11.93 19.53
C VAL A 378 -4.10 -12.29 20.60
N ASN A 379 -4.58 -12.90 21.68
CA ASN A 379 -3.74 -13.56 22.68
C ASN A 379 -3.51 -15.03 22.28
N SER A 380 -2.50 -15.28 21.44
CA SER A 380 -1.96 -16.63 21.28
C SER A 380 -1.08 -16.98 22.48
N LYS A 381 -1.52 -17.87 23.36
CA LYS A 381 -0.58 -18.65 24.17
C LYS A 381 0.03 -19.72 23.26
N PRO A 382 1.36 -19.83 23.14
CA PRO A 382 1.92 -21.11 22.73
C PRO A 382 1.58 -22.09 23.85
N LYS A 383 0.87 -23.17 23.53
CA LYS A 383 0.92 -24.36 24.38
C LYS A 383 2.38 -24.81 24.35
N VAL A 384 3.11 -24.46 25.41
CA VAL A 384 4.39 -25.07 25.74
C VAL A 384 4.14 -26.57 25.66
N PHE A 385 4.95 -27.25 24.85
CA PHE A 385 4.97 -28.71 24.77
C PHE A 385 4.93 -29.24 26.20
N GLN A 386 3.89 -30.01 26.48
CA GLN A 386 3.79 -30.76 27.72
C GLN A 386 4.99 -31.70 27.70
N GLU A 387 5.94 -31.41 28.58
CA GLU A 387 7.03 -32.27 28.98
C GLU A 387 6.45 -33.68 29.17
N VAL A 388 6.94 -34.62 28.36
CA VAL A 388 6.63 -36.03 28.55
C VAL A 388 7.09 -36.37 29.96
N LYS A 389 6.10 -36.65 30.82
CA LYS A 389 6.34 -37.13 32.15
C LYS A 389 6.91 -38.54 32.00
N ASP A 390 8.20 -38.70 32.30
CA ASP A 390 8.87 -40.00 32.43
C ASP A 390 8.32 -40.77 33.64
N GLU A 391 7.06 -41.19 33.57
CA GLU A 391 6.43 -42.09 34.54
C GLU A 391 5.38 -42.91 33.80
N ASP A 392 5.84 -43.85 32.96
CA ASP A 392 5.13 -45.09 32.60
C ASP A 392 6.03 -45.93 31.66
N MET A 393 7.23 -46.28 32.14
CA MET A 393 8.03 -47.38 31.56
C MET A 393 8.10 -48.54 32.56
N GLN A 394 6.94 -49.16 32.82
CA GLN A 394 6.87 -50.52 33.34
C GLN A 394 5.68 -51.23 32.70
N GLY A 395 5.95 -52.35 32.01
CA GLY A 395 4.91 -53.33 31.69
C GLY A 395 4.74 -53.65 30.20
N SER A 396 5.77 -54.15 29.53
CA SER A 396 5.60 -55.19 28.50
C SER A 396 6.93 -55.89 28.22
N GLN A 397 7.40 -56.68 29.20
CA GLN A 397 8.27 -57.81 28.89
C GLN A 397 7.37 -58.92 28.36
N GLY A 398 7.50 -59.25 27.07
CA GLY A 398 6.72 -60.31 26.44
C GLY A 398 7.31 -60.72 25.09
N SER A 399 8.06 -61.82 25.13
CA SER A 399 8.49 -62.67 24.01
C SER A 399 9.34 -62.07 22.89
N LEU A 400 10.66 -62.14 23.06
CA LEU A 400 11.57 -62.49 21.96
C LEU A 400 12.49 -63.62 22.46
N THR A 401 12.11 -64.82 22.08
CA THR A 401 12.82 -66.09 22.24
C THR A 401 14.16 -66.06 21.50
N TRP A 402 15.25 -66.30 22.23
CA TRP A 402 16.52 -66.74 21.65
C TRP A 402 16.88 -68.08 22.24
N GLU A 403 16.70 -69.10 21.41
CA GLU A 403 17.07 -70.49 21.64
C GLU A 403 18.60 -70.58 21.56
N LYS A 404 19.25 -70.99 22.65
CA LYS A 404 20.67 -71.35 22.66
C LYS A 404 20.77 -72.82 23.05
N ILE A 405 21.04 -73.65 22.04
CA ILE A 405 21.38 -75.06 22.15
C ILE A 405 22.83 -75.14 22.64
N GLU A 406 23.05 -75.77 23.79
CA GLU A 406 24.33 -76.42 24.11
C GLU A 406 24.04 -77.84 24.63
N GLN A 407 24.68 -78.80 23.97
CA GLN A 407 24.70 -80.25 24.22
C GLN A 407 25.36 -80.58 25.57
N ASP A 408 24.80 -81.55 26.31
CA ASP A 408 25.48 -82.84 26.54
C ASP A 408 24.68 -83.76 27.48
N GLY A 409 24.56 -85.01 27.05
CA GLY A 409 23.85 -86.13 27.65
C GLY A 409 23.68 -87.24 26.64
#